data_AF-A0A1C6ANE8-F1
#
_entry.id   AF-A0A1C6ANE8-F1
#
_cell.length_a   1.000
_cell.length_b   1.000
_cell.length_c   1.000
_cell.angle_alpha   90.00
_cell.angle_beta   90.00
_cell.angle_gamma   90.00
#
_symmetry.space_group_name_H-M   'P 1'
#
loop_
_entity.id
_entity.type
_entity.pdbx_description
1 polymer ?
#
loop_
_entity_poly.entity_id
_entity_poly.type
_entity_poly.pdbx_seq_one_letter_code
_entity_poly.pdbx_strand_id
1 'polypeptide(L)'
;MDEFINFLNNNLFLNGFKMIKLSSNKLLIFKSFTKYSKCIYIDIIDNIIQVKVDKIFDVYGFYNGIERLIIPKNEFNDMKSSLRYIQKNCK
;
A
#
# COMPACT_ATOMS: atom_id res chain seq x y z
N MET A 1 -13.92 7.04 1.99
CA MET A 1 -12.93 6.04 2.47
C MET A 1 -13.58 4.73 2.89
N ASP A 2 -14.60 4.74 3.76
CA ASP A 2 -15.18 3.47 4.26
C ASP A 2 -15.80 2.62 3.14
N GLU A 3 -16.44 3.25 2.15
CA GLU A 3 -16.88 2.59 0.92
C GLU A 3 -15.73 1.88 0.19
N PHE A 4 -14.58 2.56 0.05
CA PHE A 4 -13.40 2.00 -0.60
C PHE A 4 -12.79 0.84 0.21
N ILE A 5 -12.77 0.94 1.55
CA ILE A 5 -12.32 -0.16 2.42
C ILE A 5 -13.24 -1.37 2.26
N ASN A 6 -14.57 -1.17 2.26
CA ASN A 6 -15.54 -2.25 2.02
C ASN A 6 -15.34 -2.88 0.64
N PHE A 7 -15.12 -2.05 -0.38
CA PHE A 7 -14.79 -2.51 -1.72
C PHE A 7 -13.50 -3.35 -1.74
N LEU A 8 -12.43 -2.91 -1.09
CA LEU A 8 -11.19 -3.69 -0.99
C LEU A 8 -11.40 -5.01 -0.23
N ASN A 9 -12.08 -4.99 0.92
CA ASN A 9 -12.36 -6.21 1.70
C ASN A 9 -13.08 -7.28 0.88
N ASN A 10 -13.96 -6.87 -0.03
CA ASN A 10 -14.75 -7.78 -0.86
C ASN A 10 -14.01 -8.27 -2.11
N ASN A 11 -12.96 -7.57 -2.57
CA ASN A 11 -12.38 -7.81 -3.90
C ASN A 11 -10.85 -8.01 -3.91
N LEU A 12 -10.14 -7.66 -2.84
CA LEU A 12 -8.68 -7.72 -2.77
C LEU A 12 -8.22 -9.00 -2.08
N PHE A 13 -7.43 -9.80 -2.80
CA PHE A 13 -6.72 -10.94 -2.21
C PHE A 13 -5.41 -10.48 -1.61
N LEU A 14 -5.32 -10.50 -0.27
CA LEU A 14 -4.18 -9.96 0.47
C LEU A 14 -2.90 -10.82 0.41
N ASN A 15 -2.96 -12.12 0.10
CA ASN A 15 -1.76 -12.98 -0.05
C ASN A 15 -0.73 -12.86 1.12
N GLY A 16 -1.25 -12.76 2.35
CA GLY A 16 -0.45 -12.61 3.57
C GLY A 16 0.01 -11.17 3.87
N PHE A 17 -0.42 -10.18 3.08
CA PHE A 17 -0.35 -8.77 3.48
C PHE A 17 -1.40 -8.46 4.54
N LYS A 18 -1.13 -7.45 5.36
CA LYS A 18 -2.06 -6.88 6.34
C LYS A 18 -2.51 -5.51 5.88
N MET A 19 -3.77 -5.18 6.13
CA MET A 19 -4.36 -3.89 5.80
C MET A 19 -4.74 -3.15 7.08
N ILE A 20 -4.29 -1.90 7.22
CA ILE A 20 -4.58 -1.05 8.38
C ILE A 20 -5.02 0.35 7.93
N LYS A 21 -6.04 0.90 8.58
CA LYS A 21 -6.48 2.28 8.39
C LYS A 21 -5.58 3.20 9.22
N LEU A 22 -4.93 4.16 8.56
CA LEU A 22 -4.03 5.11 9.22
C LEU A 22 -4.76 6.39 9.64
N SER A 23 -5.68 6.88 8.81
CA SER A 23 -6.51 8.06 9.06
C SER A 23 -7.86 7.93 8.36
N SER A 24 -8.69 8.98 8.41
CA SER A 24 -9.97 9.03 7.70
C SER A 24 -9.84 8.86 6.18
N ASN A 25 -8.69 9.21 5.60
CA ASN A 25 -8.42 9.13 4.16
C ASN A 25 -7.23 8.24 3.77
N LYS A 26 -6.44 7.73 4.74
CA LYS A 26 -5.24 6.94 4.47
C LYS A 26 -5.36 5.47 4.91
N LEU A 27 -4.84 4.59 4.07
CA LEU A 27 -4.74 3.14 4.28
C LEU A 27 -3.29 2.71 4.04
N LEU A 28 -2.85 1.70 4.77
CA LEU A 28 -1.59 1.00 4.52
C LEU A 28 -1.87 -0.48 4.34
N ILE A 29 -1.39 -1.05 3.24
CA ILE A 29 -1.30 -2.49 3.05
C ILE A 29 0.18 -2.86 3.10
N PHE A 30 0.57 -3.80 3.94
CA PHE A 30 1.98 -4.12 4.13
C PHE A 30 2.25 -5.60 4.38
N LYS A 31 3.45 -6.04 4.02
CA LYS A 31 3.97 -7.37 4.32
C LYS A 31 5.47 -7.29 4.56
N SER A 32 5.92 -7.89 5.66
CA SER A 32 7.34 -8.03 5.96
C SER A 32 7.90 -9.27 5.28
N PHE A 33 9.01 -9.09 4.57
CA PHE A 33 9.85 -10.15 4.01
C PHE A 33 11.18 -10.15 4.76
N THR A 34 11.97 -11.22 4.59
CA THR A 34 13.25 -11.40 5.27
C THR A 34 14.22 -10.22 5.11
N LYS A 35 14.18 -9.51 3.98
CA LYS A 35 15.11 -8.41 3.67
C LYS A 35 14.48 -7.02 3.66
N TYR A 36 13.15 -6.92 3.60
CA TYR A 36 12.46 -5.64 3.48
C TYR A 36 10.98 -5.78 3.84
N SER A 37 10.34 -4.68 4.22
CA SER A 37 8.89 -4.59 4.28
C SER A 37 8.38 -3.90 3.01
N LYS A 38 7.39 -4.50 2.35
CA LYS A 38 6.68 -3.87 1.24
C LYS A 38 5.48 -3.13 1.83
N CYS A 39 5.37 -1.85 1.50
CA CYS A 39 4.30 -0.97 1.96
C CYS A 39 3.57 -0.39 0.75
N ILE A 40 2.25 -0.47 0.75
CA ILE A 40 1.37 0.12 -0.25
C ILE A 40 0.51 1.14 0.50
N TYR A 41 0.88 2.40 0.38
CA TYR A 41 0.14 3.52 0.94
C TYR A 41 -0.96 3.92 -0.03
N ILE A 42 -2.17 4.08 0.48
CA ILE A 42 -3.31 4.55 -0.29
C ILE A 42 -3.88 5.77 0.39
N ASP A 43 -4.04 6.86 -0.35
CA ASP A 43 -4.68 8.10 0.08
C ASP A 43 -5.87 8.39 -0.83
N ILE A 44 -6.95 8.94 -0.30
CA ILE A 44 -8.11 9.40 -1.07
C ILE A 44 -8.28 10.89 -0.84
N ILE A 45 -8.05 11.67 -1.88
CA ILE A 45 -8.12 13.15 -1.87
C ILE A 45 -8.97 13.57 -3.05
N ASP A 46 -10.02 14.36 -2.81
CA ASP A 46 -10.91 14.87 -3.87
C ASP A 46 -11.43 13.79 -4.82
N ASN A 47 -11.83 12.63 -4.27
CA ASN A 47 -12.25 11.42 -5.00
C ASN A 47 -11.17 10.77 -5.89
N ILE A 48 -9.92 11.23 -5.84
CA ILE A 48 -8.77 10.62 -6.49
C ILE A 48 -8.13 9.62 -5.53
N ILE A 49 -7.98 8.38 -5.99
CA ILE A 49 -7.30 7.31 -5.26
C ILE A 49 -5.82 7.35 -5.62
N GLN A 50 -4.99 7.65 -4.65
CA GLN A 50 -3.55 7.77 -4.79
C GLN A 50 -2.88 6.54 -4.18
N VAL A 51 -2.15 5.77 -4.97
CA VAL A 51 -1.45 4.56 -4.51
C VAL A 51 0.06 4.76 -4.67
N LYS A 52 0.78 4.65 -3.55
CA LYS A 52 2.25 4.69 -3.49
C LYS A 52 2.78 3.37 -2.97
N VAL A 53 3.79 2.81 -3.62
CA VAL A 53 4.44 1.57 -3.18
C VAL A 53 5.86 1.89 -2.74
N ASP A 54 6.22 1.50 -1.52
CA ASP A 54 7.58 1.62 -1.01
C ASP A 54 8.11 0.24 -0.62
N LYS A 55 9.41 0.03 -0.80
CA LYS A 55 10.14 -1.05 -0.12
C LYS A 55 11.01 -0.42 0.96
N ILE A 56 10.79 -0.83 2.20
CA ILE A 56 11.49 -0.34 3.37
C ILE A 56 12.48 -1.41 3.82
N PHE A 57 13.77 -1.10 3.78
CA PHE A 57 14.83 -2.00 4.19
C PHE A 57 15.26 -1.63 5.60
N ASP A 58 15.12 -2.58 6.50
CA ASP A 58 15.72 -2.49 7.83
C ASP A 58 17.17 -2.95 7.70
N VAL A 59 18.08 -1.99 7.62
CA VAL A 59 19.51 -2.24 7.40
C VAL A 59 20.30 -2.16 8.70
N TYR A 60 19.63 -2.27 9.86
CA TYR A 60 20.25 -2.21 11.19
C TYR A 60 21.49 -3.12 11.34
N GLY A 61 21.53 -4.26 10.63
CA GLY A 61 22.68 -5.17 10.61
C GLY A 61 23.91 -4.69 9.81
N PHE A 62 23.76 -3.70 8.93
CA PHE A 62 24.85 -3.12 8.11
C PHE A 62 25.26 -1.73 8.59
N TYR A 63 24.27 -0.92 8.99
CA TYR A 63 24.47 0.37 9.63
C TYR A 63 23.16 0.82 10.30
N ASN A 64 23.22 1.72 11.28
CA ASN A 64 22.02 2.22 11.97
C ASN A 64 21.20 3.14 11.05
N GLY A 65 20.37 2.55 10.19
CA GLY A 65 19.53 3.29 9.26
C GLY A 65 18.33 2.51 8.74
N ILE A 66 17.40 3.24 8.14
CA ILE A 66 16.28 2.70 7.37
C ILE A 66 16.41 3.24 5.96
N GLU A 67 16.55 2.35 4.97
CA GLU A 67 16.50 2.75 3.56
C GLU A 67 15.10 2.59 3.00
N ARG A 68 14.74 3.46 2.06
CA ARG A 68 13.45 3.41 1.37
C ARG A 68 13.67 3.50 -0.13
N LEU A 69 13.26 2.46 -0.84
CA LEU A 69 13.07 2.55 -2.28
C LEU A 69 11.68 3.12 -2.56
N ILE A 70 11.65 4.40 -2.95
CA ILE A 70 10.44 5.14 -3.28
C ILE A 70 10.06 4.79 -4.72
N ILE A 71 8.90 4.18 -4.92
CA ILE A 71 8.35 3.92 -6.27
C ILE A 71 7.38 5.07 -6.60
N PRO A 72 7.29 5.51 -7.89
CA PRO A 72 6.35 6.53 -8.30
C PRO A 72 4.92 6.26 -7.83
N LYS A 73 4.28 7.34 -7.39
CA LYS A 73 2.87 7.38 -7.00
C LYS A 73 2.01 7.30 -8.25
N ASN A 74 0.98 6.46 -8.20
CA ASN A 74 -0.04 6.37 -9.25
C ASN A 74 -1.37 6.92 -8.74
N GLU A 75 -2.10 7.60 -9.62
CA GLU A 75 -3.39 8.20 -9.33
C GLU A 75 -4.47 7.54 -10.17
N PHE A 76 -5.64 7.33 -9.58
CA PHE A 76 -6.76 6.63 -10.19
C PHE A 76 -8.05 7.40 -9.89
N ASN A 77 -8.89 7.53 -10.92
CA ASN A 77 -10.22 8.12 -10.81
C ASN A 77 -11.32 7.06 -10.63
N ASP A 78 -10.96 5.78 -10.56
CA ASP A 78 -11.90 4.68 -10.43
C ASP A 78 -11.34 3.54 -9.55
N MET A 79 -12.25 2.89 -8.81
CA MET A 79 -11.90 1.84 -7.86
C MET A 79 -11.39 0.55 -8.53
N LYS A 80 -11.82 0.24 -9.76
CA LYS A 80 -11.45 -1.01 -10.44
C LYS A 80 -10.00 -0.97 -10.92
N SER A 81 -9.56 0.13 -11.50
CA SER A 81 -8.18 0.35 -11.93
C SER A 81 -7.24 0.39 -10.74
N SER A 82 -7.62 1.09 -9.67
CA SER A 82 -6.84 1.09 -8.42
C SER A 82 -6.72 -0.31 -7.83
N LEU A 83 -7.81 -1.09 -7.81
CA LEU A 83 -7.80 -2.48 -7.33
C LEU A 83 -6.81 -3.34 -8.13
N ARG A 84 -6.85 -3.28 -9.46
CA ARG A 84 -5.92 -4.05 -10.33
C ARG A 84 -4.47 -3.71 -10.01
N TYR A 85 -4.17 -2.42 -9.81
CA TYR A 85 -2.83 -1.98 -9.45
C TYR A 85 -2.42 -2.45 -8.04
N ILE A 86 -3.30 -2.32 -7.04
CA ILE A 86 -3.05 -2.79 -5.68
C ILE A 86 -2.84 -4.31 -5.67
N GLN A 87 -3.71 -5.08 -6.34
CA GLN A 87 -3.62 -6.55 -6.44
C GLN A 87 -2.32 -7.01 -7.10
N LYS A 88 -1.84 -6.31 -8.12
CA LYS A 88 -0.53 -6.58 -8.74
C LYS A 88 0.61 -6.38 -7.74
N ASN A 89 0.45 -5.48 -6.78
CA ASN A 89 1.44 -5.20 -5.75
C ASN A 89 1.26 -6.04 -4.47
N CYS A 90 0.11 -6.69 -4.27
CA CYS A 90 -0.09 -7.74 -3.26
C CYS A 90 0.38 -9.13 -3.76
N LYS A 91 1.55 -9.18 -4.40
CA LYS A 91 2.28 -10.39 -4.79
C LYS A 91 3.62 -10.42 -4.07
#